data_AF-A0A328SMC0-F1
#
_entry.id   AF-A0A328SMC0-F1
#
_cell.length_a   1.000
_cell.length_b   1.000
_cell.length_c   1.000
_cell.angle_alpha   90.00
_cell.angle_beta   90.00
_cell.angle_gamma   90.00
#
_symmetry.space_group_name_H-M   'P 1'
#
loop_
_entity.id
_entity.type
_entity.pdbx_description
1 polymer ?
#
loop_
_entity_poly.entity_id
_entity_poly.type
_entity_poly.pdbx_seq_one_letter_code
_entity_poly.pdbx_strand_id
1 'polypeptide(L)'
;MDDFMTDNYESSINEITQTLNHIINFLNKTDINYTEDFFDECINLYGLINYSRNQFLPKTSSFITDNHAFNDIFFNYTSVESMILDLFLIIESDIIKTLDKNYVDLLNTDKIKSIITFSSKLLDLLNKIIDTRIRLNKQIIDQNEYAKLNKQFTNDVFNMQNDFYKLVYDEKIDFRVK
;
A
#
# COMPACT_ATOMS: atom_id res chain seq x y z
N MET A 1 -22.95 22.89 16.57
CA MET A 1 -22.07 21.83 17.09
C MET A 1 -21.50 20.98 15.95
N ASP A 2 -21.51 21.50 14.71
CA ASP A 2 -21.12 20.76 13.50
C ASP A 2 -19.73 21.12 12.97
N ASP A 3 -19.20 22.32 13.26
CA ASP A 3 -17.87 22.76 12.76
C ASP A 3 -16.70 21.89 13.26
N PHE A 4 -16.79 21.37 14.50
CA PHE A 4 -15.71 20.56 15.10
C PHE A 4 -15.53 19.17 14.48
N MET A 5 -16.57 18.61 13.86
CA MET A 5 -16.53 17.27 13.25
C MET A 5 -16.04 17.33 11.79
N THR A 6 -16.38 18.40 11.07
CA THR A 6 -15.91 18.65 9.69
C THR A 6 -14.40 18.94 9.63
N ASP A 7 -13.87 19.71 10.58
CA ASP A 7 -12.43 20.04 10.62
C ASP A 7 -11.56 18.78 10.84
N ASN A 8 -12.04 17.81 11.61
CA ASN A 8 -11.33 16.57 11.88
C ASN A 8 -11.34 15.61 10.67
N TYR A 9 -12.43 15.59 9.90
CA TYR A 9 -12.56 14.77 8.70
C TYR A 9 -11.60 15.19 7.59
N GLU A 10 -11.59 16.48 7.24
CA GLU A 10 -10.71 16.99 6.19
C GLU A 10 -9.24 16.89 6.57
N SER A 11 -8.91 17.18 7.85
CA SER A 11 -7.57 16.99 8.38
C SER A 11 -7.11 15.53 8.25
N SER A 12 -7.96 14.57 8.61
CA SER A 12 -7.64 13.14 8.52
C SER A 12 -7.37 12.70 7.08
N ILE A 13 -8.20 13.14 6.13
CA ILE A 13 -8.00 12.84 4.70
C ILE A 13 -6.68 13.41 4.17
N ASN A 14 -6.38 14.66 4.52
CA ASN A 14 -5.15 15.31 4.08
C ASN A 14 -3.93 14.59 4.66
N GLU A 15 -3.98 14.21 5.94
CA GLU A 15 -2.91 13.43 6.58
C GLU A 15 -2.73 12.06 5.90
N ILE A 16 -3.83 11.34 5.62
CA ILE A 16 -3.80 10.03 4.96
C ILE A 16 -3.14 10.13 3.59
N THR A 17 -3.63 11.03 2.74
CA THR A 17 -3.14 11.19 1.37
C THR A 17 -1.69 11.68 1.32
N GLN A 18 -1.32 12.63 2.18
CA GLN A 18 0.08 13.09 2.28
C GLN A 18 1.02 11.98 2.74
N THR A 19 0.62 11.22 3.76
CA THR A 19 1.43 10.11 4.29
C THR A 19 1.60 9.00 3.27
N LEU A 20 0.52 8.61 2.58
CA LEU A 20 0.57 7.67 1.45
C LEU A 20 1.57 8.12 0.38
N ASN A 21 1.48 9.37 -0.06
CA ASN A 21 2.38 9.92 -1.06
C ASN A 21 3.84 9.94 -0.58
N HIS A 22 4.10 10.23 0.70
CA HIS A 22 5.46 10.16 1.26
C HIS A 22 6.00 8.73 1.26
N ILE A 23 5.20 7.73 1.67
CA ILE A 23 5.58 6.31 1.64
C ILE A 23 5.92 5.89 0.20
N ILE A 24 5.04 6.18 -0.77
CA ILE A 24 5.24 5.88 -2.19
C ILE A 24 6.54 6.53 -2.70
N ASN A 25 6.73 7.82 -2.41
CA ASN A 25 7.91 8.55 -2.84
C ASN A 25 9.20 8.01 -2.23
N PHE A 26 9.16 7.55 -0.98
CA PHE A 26 10.30 6.91 -0.35
C PHE A 26 10.62 5.58 -1.03
N LEU A 27 9.62 4.70 -1.22
CA LEU A 27 9.82 3.40 -1.84
C LEU A 27 10.33 3.51 -3.28
N ASN A 28 9.81 4.45 -4.07
CA ASN A 28 10.27 4.71 -5.43
C ASN A 28 11.71 5.23 -5.52
N LYS A 29 12.24 5.80 -4.43
CA LYS A 29 13.63 6.26 -4.33
C LYS A 29 14.55 5.26 -3.64
N THR A 30 13.99 4.22 -3.03
CA THR A 30 14.77 3.20 -2.33
C THR A 30 15.49 2.33 -3.35
N ASP A 31 16.81 2.24 -3.25
CA ASP A 31 17.63 1.45 -4.16
C ASP A 31 18.60 0.54 -3.39
N ILE A 32 18.06 -0.55 -2.85
CA ILE A 32 18.85 -1.49 -2.05
C ILE A 32 19.92 -2.15 -2.91
N ASN A 33 21.17 -1.73 -2.70
CA ASN A 33 22.37 -2.25 -3.35
C ASN A 33 23.49 -2.45 -2.33
N TYR A 34 24.42 -3.36 -2.64
CA TYR A 34 25.62 -3.60 -1.83
C TYR A 34 26.65 -2.46 -1.99
N THR A 35 26.28 -1.29 -1.50
CA THR A 35 27.11 -0.08 -1.42
C THR A 35 27.47 0.22 0.03
N GLU A 36 28.25 1.27 0.27
CA GLU A 36 28.59 1.73 1.64
C GLU A 36 27.33 2.09 2.46
N ASP A 37 26.25 2.49 1.79
CA ASP A 37 24.98 2.92 2.41
C ASP A 37 23.98 1.76 2.63
N PHE A 38 24.32 0.53 2.24
CA PHE A 38 23.40 -0.63 2.26
C PHE A 38 22.70 -0.84 3.60
N PHE A 39 23.44 -0.73 4.70
CA PHE A 39 22.92 -0.95 6.05
C PHE A 39 21.88 0.12 6.42
N ASP A 40 22.18 1.38 6.12
CA ASP A 40 21.28 2.50 6.38
C ASP A 40 20.03 2.42 5.51
N GLU A 41 20.16 2.04 4.24
CA GLU A 41 19.01 1.78 3.36
C GLU A 41 18.09 0.68 3.90
N CYS A 42 18.67 -0.43 4.38
CA CYS A 42 17.92 -1.52 5.00
C CYS A 42 17.18 -1.05 6.27
N ILE A 43 17.84 -0.31 7.15
CA ILE A 43 17.23 0.23 8.37
C ILE A 43 16.10 1.21 8.04
N ASN A 44 16.33 2.11 7.08
CA ASN A 44 15.32 3.11 6.71
C ASN A 44 14.09 2.44 6.09
N LEU A 45 14.28 1.42 5.23
CA LEU A 45 13.18 0.65 4.68
C LEU A 45 12.43 -0.13 5.77
N TYR A 46 13.15 -0.77 6.70
CA TYR A 46 12.54 -1.43 7.86
C TYR A 46 11.72 -0.46 8.70
N GLY A 47 12.26 0.73 9.00
CA GLY A 47 11.58 1.78 9.74
C GLY A 47 10.28 2.24 9.06
N LEU A 48 10.32 2.47 7.74
CA LEU A 48 9.14 2.83 6.96
C LEU A 48 8.08 1.72 7.00
N ILE A 49 8.48 0.47 6.82
CA ILE A 49 7.58 -0.69 6.84
C ILE A 49 6.91 -0.82 8.21
N ASN A 50 7.69 -0.72 9.28
CA ASN A 50 7.21 -0.82 10.65
C ASN A 50 6.20 0.31 10.95
N TYR A 51 6.54 1.56 10.61
CA TYR A 51 5.62 2.69 10.71
C TYR A 51 4.32 2.45 9.91
N SER A 52 4.45 2.00 8.67
CA SER A 52 3.31 1.76 7.78
C SER A 52 2.35 0.73 8.36
N ARG A 53 2.87 -0.40 8.85
CA ARG A 53 2.08 -1.52 9.36
C ARG A 53 1.47 -1.29 10.73
N ASN A 54 2.20 -0.64 11.63
CA ASN A 54 1.80 -0.55 13.03
C ASN A 54 1.10 0.76 13.40
N GLN A 55 1.27 1.82 12.60
CA GLN A 55 0.67 3.11 12.88
C GLN A 55 -0.24 3.58 11.75
N PHE A 56 0.29 3.65 10.52
CA PHE A 56 -0.41 4.32 9.44
C PHE A 56 -1.60 3.53 8.88
N LEU A 57 -1.37 2.29 8.43
CA LEU A 57 -2.43 1.46 7.82
C LEU A 57 -3.56 1.16 8.82
N PRO A 58 -3.30 0.77 10.09
CA PRO A 58 -4.38 0.58 11.06
C PRO A 58 -5.21 1.84 11.29
N LYS A 59 -4.58 3.01 11.44
CA LYS A 59 -5.28 4.29 11.61
C LYS A 59 -6.14 4.62 10.38
N THR A 60 -5.59 4.42 9.18
CA THR A 60 -6.31 4.64 7.91
C THR A 60 -7.49 3.68 7.79
N SER A 61 -7.28 2.41 8.12
CA SER A 61 -8.31 1.37 8.05
C SER A 61 -9.46 1.67 9.00
N SER A 62 -9.18 2.04 10.27
CA SER A 62 -10.23 2.50 11.19
C SER A 62 -11.00 3.70 10.63
N PHE A 63 -10.31 4.71 10.10
CA PHE A 63 -10.97 5.87 9.49
C PHE A 63 -11.89 5.49 8.33
N ILE A 64 -11.44 4.57 7.46
CA ILE A 64 -12.21 4.08 6.33
C ILE A 64 -13.39 3.23 6.82
N THR A 65 -13.16 2.24 7.69
CA THR A 65 -14.20 1.29 8.14
C THR A 65 -15.28 1.92 8.99
N ASP A 66 -14.91 2.91 9.81
CA ASP A 66 -15.84 3.56 10.74
C ASP A 66 -16.68 4.65 10.05
N ASN A 67 -16.39 4.96 8.78
CA ASN A 67 -17.07 5.98 8.02
C ASN A 67 -17.92 5.38 6.90
N HIS A 68 -19.25 5.44 7.06
CA HIS A 68 -20.22 4.93 6.08
C HIS A 68 -20.06 5.52 4.67
N ALA A 69 -19.47 6.71 4.57
CA ALA A 69 -19.14 7.31 3.29
C ALA A 69 -17.97 6.63 2.57
N PHE A 70 -17.45 5.48 3.02
CA PHE A 70 -16.45 4.69 2.30
C PHE A 70 -16.85 3.21 2.13
N ASN A 71 -18.04 2.80 2.59
CA ASN A 71 -18.49 1.40 2.58
C ASN A 71 -18.36 0.73 1.20
N ASP A 72 -18.57 1.47 0.13
CA ASP A 72 -18.56 0.98 -1.25
C ASP A 72 -17.16 0.75 -1.83
N ILE A 73 -16.11 1.27 -1.18
CA ILE A 73 -14.72 1.00 -1.54
C ILE A 73 -14.06 -0.08 -0.67
N PHE A 74 -14.72 -0.55 0.40
CA PHE A 74 -14.09 -1.44 1.40
C PHE A 74 -13.43 -2.66 0.79
N PHE A 75 -14.12 -3.35 -0.12
CA PHE A 75 -13.56 -4.53 -0.77
C PHE A 75 -12.26 -4.21 -1.52
N ASN A 76 -12.24 -3.14 -2.32
CA ASN A 76 -11.05 -2.74 -3.08
C ASN A 76 -9.94 -2.28 -2.13
N TYR A 77 -10.28 -1.50 -1.11
CA TYR A 77 -9.33 -1.01 -0.10
C TYR A 77 -8.66 -2.16 0.67
N THR A 78 -9.45 -3.04 1.30
CA THR A 78 -8.92 -4.11 2.15
C THR A 78 -8.14 -5.14 1.34
N SER A 79 -8.55 -5.40 0.09
CA SER A 79 -7.82 -6.29 -0.81
C SER A 79 -6.41 -5.75 -1.11
N VAL A 80 -6.29 -4.45 -1.39
CA VAL A 80 -5.01 -3.81 -1.67
C VAL A 80 -4.16 -3.70 -0.41
N GLU A 81 -4.75 -3.26 0.71
CA GLU A 81 -4.07 -3.19 2.00
C GLU A 81 -3.47 -4.54 2.40
N SER A 82 -4.25 -5.63 2.30
CA SER A 82 -3.77 -6.98 2.67
C SER A 82 -2.54 -7.38 1.87
N MET A 83 -2.54 -7.16 0.55
CA MET A 83 -1.38 -7.44 -0.29
C MET A 83 -0.16 -6.59 0.11
N ILE A 84 -0.35 -5.31 0.45
CA ILE A 84 0.74 -4.44 0.92
C ILE A 84 1.34 -4.98 2.22
N LEU A 85 0.49 -5.36 3.18
CA LEU A 85 0.92 -5.91 4.48
C LEU A 85 1.76 -7.18 4.31
N ASP A 86 1.34 -8.08 3.41
CA ASP A 86 2.07 -9.32 3.12
C ASP A 86 3.43 -9.05 2.47
N LEU A 87 3.50 -8.15 1.49
CA LEU A 87 4.79 -7.78 0.86
C LEU A 87 5.74 -7.13 1.87
N PHE A 88 5.20 -6.28 2.75
CA PHE A 88 5.97 -5.63 3.80
C PHE A 88 6.50 -6.63 4.84
N LEU A 89 5.73 -7.65 5.19
CA LEU A 89 6.19 -8.76 6.03
C LEU A 89 7.35 -9.54 5.38
N ILE A 90 7.28 -9.78 4.07
CA ILE A 90 8.35 -10.47 3.35
C ILE A 90 9.64 -9.64 3.38
N ILE A 91 9.56 -8.35 3.03
CA ILE A 91 10.72 -7.44 3.07
C ILE A 91 11.29 -7.38 4.50
N GLU A 92 10.45 -7.16 5.50
CA GLU A 92 10.87 -7.09 6.90
C GLU A 92 11.64 -8.35 7.31
N SER A 93 11.10 -9.53 7.01
CA SER A 93 11.74 -10.81 7.35
C SER A 93 13.12 -10.96 6.73
N ASP A 94 13.25 -10.60 5.45
CA ASP A 94 14.50 -10.75 4.70
C ASP A 94 15.55 -9.71 5.16
N ILE A 95 15.14 -8.47 5.49
CA ILE A 95 16.01 -7.46 6.10
C ILE A 95 16.49 -7.91 7.49
N ILE A 96 15.60 -8.33 8.38
CA ILE A 96 15.97 -8.75 9.74
C ILE A 96 17.00 -9.89 9.70
N LYS A 97 16.79 -10.91 8.85
CA LYS A 97 17.75 -12.02 8.70
C LYS A 97 19.13 -11.54 8.24
N THR A 98 19.17 -10.56 7.36
CA THR A 98 20.41 -10.00 6.81
C THR A 98 21.17 -9.21 7.87
N LEU A 99 20.46 -8.36 8.63
CA LEU A 99 21.03 -7.53 9.70
C LEU A 99 21.47 -8.37 10.91
N ASP A 100 20.67 -9.35 11.34
CA ASP A 100 20.96 -10.19 12.52
C ASP A 100 22.23 -11.02 12.34
N LYS A 101 22.42 -11.57 11.15
CA LYS A 101 23.55 -12.47 10.90
C LYS A 101 24.82 -11.74 10.42
N ASN A 102 24.75 -10.44 10.08
CA ASN A 102 25.81 -9.70 9.39
C ASN A 102 26.29 -10.37 8.08
N TYR A 103 25.44 -11.17 7.43
CA TYR A 103 25.74 -11.75 6.11
C TYR A 103 24.96 -10.96 5.07
N VAL A 104 25.59 -9.89 4.61
CA VAL A 104 25.11 -9.01 3.54
C VAL A 104 24.66 -9.84 2.32
N ASP A 105 25.40 -10.91 1.98
CA ASP A 105 25.11 -11.81 0.85
C ASP A 105 23.80 -12.63 0.94
N LEU A 106 23.05 -12.57 2.05
CA LEU A 106 21.77 -13.27 2.19
C LEU A 106 20.58 -12.53 1.59
N LEU A 107 20.71 -11.22 1.31
CA LEU A 107 19.61 -10.45 0.77
C LEU A 107 19.52 -10.63 -0.74
N ASN A 108 18.43 -11.23 -1.23
CA ASN A 108 18.16 -11.22 -2.67
C ASN A 108 17.66 -9.82 -3.08
N THR A 109 18.59 -8.93 -3.42
CA THR A 109 18.30 -7.52 -3.75
C THR A 109 17.36 -7.39 -4.94
N ASP A 110 17.49 -8.22 -5.98
CA ASP A 110 16.60 -8.21 -7.15
C ASP A 110 15.15 -8.57 -6.78
N LYS A 111 14.97 -9.58 -5.92
CA LYS A 111 13.65 -9.94 -5.37
C LYS A 111 13.10 -8.77 -4.55
N ILE A 112 13.88 -8.18 -3.66
CA ILE A 112 13.45 -7.06 -2.81
C ILE A 112 13.05 -5.85 -3.66
N LYS A 113 13.83 -5.49 -4.69
CA LYS A 113 13.48 -4.41 -5.62
C LYS A 113 12.18 -4.70 -6.37
N SER A 114 11.98 -5.94 -6.79
CA SER A 114 10.74 -6.37 -7.45
C SER A 114 9.54 -6.22 -6.51
N ILE A 115 9.69 -6.61 -5.24
CA ILE A 115 8.67 -6.45 -4.20
C ILE A 115 8.42 -4.97 -3.90
N ILE A 116 9.44 -4.14 -3.71
CA ILE A 116 9.31 -2.68 -3.49
C ILE A 116 8.55 -2.03 -4.64
N THR A 117 8.90 -2.38 -5.88
CA THR A 117 8.24 -1.87 -7.09
C THR A 117 6.77 -2.24 -7.09
N PHE A 118 6.44 -3.48 -6.75
CA PHE A 118 5.07 -3.96 -6.73
C PHE A 118 4.25 -3.35 -5.57
N SER A 119 4.84 -3.25 -4.37
CA SER A 119 4.26 -2.54 -3.23
C SER A 119 3.93 -1.09 -3.56
N SER A 120 4.82 -0.39 -4.29
CA SER A 120 4.60 0.99 -4.71
C SER A 120 3.41 1.11 -5.66
N LYS A 121 3.24 0.17 -6.60
CA LYS A 121 2.06 0.11 -7.49
C LYS A 121 0.76 -0.14 -6.72
N LEU A 122 0.79 -1.00 -5.70
CA LEU A 122 -0.36 -1.26 -4.83
C LEU A 122 -0.72 -0.02 -4.01
N LEU A 123 0.26 0.65 -3.42
CA LEU A 123 0.04 1.90 -2.69
C LEU A 123 -0.52 3.01 -3.60
N ASP A 124 -0.04 3.11 -4.84
CA ASP A 124 -0.61 4.02 -5.85
C ASP A 124 -2.09 3.70 -6.15
N LEU A 125 -2.44 2.41 -6.27
CA LEU A 125 -3.83 2.00 -6.46
C LEU A 125 -4.69 2.32 -5.23
N LEU A 126 -4.17 2.06 -4.03
CA LEU A 126 -4.84 2.40 -2.77
C LEU A 126 -5.12 3.91 -2.70
N ASN A 127 -4.13 4.73 -3.04
CA ASN A 127 -4.26 6.19 -3.08
C ASN A 127 -5.35 6.64 -4.06
N LYS A 128 -5.39 6.05 -5.27
CA LYS A 128 -6.44 6.35 -6.27
C LYS A 128 -7.84 5.96 -5.81
N ILE A 129 -7.98 4.82 -5.14
CA ILE A 129 -9.27 4.36 -4.58
C ILE A 129 -9.77 5.36 -3.53
N ILE A 130 -8.91 5.75 -2.59
CA ILE A 130 -9.23 6.70 -1.53
C ILE A 130 -9.54 8.09 -2.11
N ASP A 131 -8.69 8.62 -2.99
CA ASP A 131 -8.86 9.93 -3.65
C ASP A 131 -10.16 10.00 -4.44
N THR A 132 -10.48 8.96 -5.23
CA THR A 132 -11.71 8.92 -6.01
C THR A 132 -12.94 9.02 -5.13
N ARG A 133 -12.92 8.38 -3.95
CA ARG A 133 -14.03 8.48 -2.99
C ARG A 133 -14.11 9.85 -2.33
N ILE A 134 -12.97 10.46 -2.00
CA ILE A 134 -12.90 11.84 -1.51
C ILE A 134 -13.48 12.82 -2.54
N ARG A 135 -13.11 12.67 -3.82
CA ARG A 135 -13.61 13.50 -4.92
C ARG A 135 -15.12 13.38 -5.09
N LEU A 136 -15.69 12.19 -4.91
CA LEU A 136 -17.14 12.00 -4.90
C LEU A 136 -17.80 12.72 -3.71
N ASN A 137 -17.27 12.55 -2.51
CA ASN A 137 -17.81 13.21 -1.30
C ASN A 137 -17.76 14.74 -1.42
N LYS A 138 -16.73 15.29 -2.07
CA LYS A 138 -16.58 16.72 -2.38
C LYS A 138 -17.37 17.17 -3.63
N GLN A 139 -18.14 16.27 -4.25
CA GLN A 139 -18.92 16.54 -5.47
C GLN A 139 -18.06 17.06 -6.64
N ILE A 140 -16.78 16.72 -6.66
CA ILE A 140 -15.83 17.04 -7.75
C ILE A 140 -16.10 16.13 -8.96
N ILE A 141 -16.53 14.89 -8.69
CA ILE A 141 -16.98 13.93 -9.70
C ILE A 141 -18.43 13.52 -9.42
N ASP A 142 -19.13 13.13 -10.47
CA ASP A 142 -20.48 12.60 -10.34
C ASP A 142 -20.48 11.07 -10.06
N GLN A 143 -21.68 10.54 -9.76
CA GLN A 143 -21.86 9.12 -9.48
C GLN A 143 -21.51 8.21 -10.67
N ASN A 144 -21.65 8.70 -11.91
CA ASN A 144 -21.37 7.91 -13.10
C ASN A 144 -19.86 7.78 -13.34
N GLU A 145 -19.11 8.88 -13.18
CA GLU A 145 -17.65 8.89 -13.22
C GLU A 145 -17.10 8.02 -12.08
N TYR A 146 -17.62 8.19 -10.87
CA TYR A 146 -17.26 7.35 -9.73
C TYR A 146 -17.48 5.85 -10.03
N ALA A 147 -18.66 5.46 -10.52
CA ALA A 147 -18.97 4.08 -10.80
C ALA A 147 -18.04 3.46 -11.87
N LYS A 148 -17.65 4.25 -12.89
CA LYS A 148 -16.68 3.82 -13.91
C LYS A 148 -15.30 3.58 -13.30
N LEU A 149 -14.81 4.54 -12.50
CA LEU A 149 -13.51 4.44 -11.83
C LEU A 149 -13.48 3.28 -10.83
N ASN A 150 -14.51 3.13 -9.99
CA ASN A 150 -14.57 2.05 -9.02
C ASN A 150 -14.58 0.67 -9.69
N LYS A 151 -15.31 0.53 -10.81
CA LYS A 151 -15.27 -0.70 -11.62
C LYS A 151 -13.89 -0.95 -12.22
N GLN A 152 -13.21 0.10 -12.70
CA GLN A 152 -11.84 -0.02 -13.17
C GLN A 152 -10.92 -0.52 -12.05
N PHE A 153 -10.99 0.08 -10.86
CA PHE A 153 -10.15 -0.33 -9.73
C PHE A 153 -10.43 -1.76 -9.29
N THR A 154 -11.68 -2.23 -9.30
CA THR A 154 -11.98 -3.64 -9.01
C THR A 154 -11.26 -4.59 -10.00
N ASN A 155 -11.21 -4.23 -11.28
CA ASN A 155 -10.44 -5.02 -12.25
C ASN A 155 -8.93 -4.91 -12.02
N ASP A 156 -8.42 -3.73 -11.69
CA ASP A 156 -7.01 -3.50 -11.40
C ASP A 156 -6.57 -4.31 -10.16
N VAL A 157 -7.39 -4.33 -9.10
CA VAL A 157 -7.17 -5.16 -7.91
C VAL A 157 -7.10 -6.64 -8.28
N PHE A 158 -8.05 -7.13 -9.07
CA PHE A 158 -8.05 -8.53 -9.51
C PHE A 158 -6.79 -8.89 -10.31
N ASN A 159 -6.35 -8.01 -11.21
CA ASN A 159 -5.13 -8.22 -11.98
C ASN A 159 -3.89 -8.21 -11.06
N MET A 160 -3.82 -7.27 -10.13
CA MET A 160 -2.72 -7.19 -9.17
C MET A 160 -2.69 -8.38 -8.21
N GLN A 161 -3.84 -8.95 -7.81
CA GLN A 161 -3.87 -10.19 -7.03
C GLN A 161 -3.18 -11.34 -7.76
N ASN A 162 -3.44 -11.50 -9.06
CA ASN A 162 -2.76 -12.52 -9.87
C ASN A 162 -1.24 -12.29 -9.95
N ASP A 163 -0.82 -11.03 -10.09
CA ASP A 163 0.61 -10.70 -10.15
C ASP A 163 1.29 -10.83 -8.77
N PHE A 164 0.57 -10.53 -7.68
CA PHE A 164 1.00 -10.77 -6.31
C PHE A 164 1.29 -12.25 -6.09
N TYR A 165 0.39 -13.15 -6.48
CA TYR A 165 0.59 -14.58 -6.28
C TYR A 165 1.80 -15.11 -7.06
N LYS A 166 2.01 -14.65 -8.30
CA LYS A 166 3.21 -14.99 -9.08
C LYS A 166 4.49 -14.49 -8.39
N LEU A 167 4.45 -13.28 -7.85
CA LEU A 167 5.61 -12.65 -7.21
C LEU A 167 5.99 -13.31 -5.88
N VAL A 168 4.99 -13.71 -5.08
CA VAL A 168 5.20 -14.19 -3.71
C VAL A 168 5.34 -15.72 -3.62
N TYR A 169 4.62 -16.48 -4.46
CA TYR A 169 4.49 -17.93 -4.27
C TYR A 169 5.21 -18.79 -5.31
N ASP A 170 5.83 -18.22 -6.35
CA ASP A 170 6.62 -18.90 -7.40
C ASP A 170 6.02 -20.21 -7.99
N GLU A 171 4.72 -20.45 -7.77
CA GLU A 171 4.03 -21.67 -8.17
C GLU A 171 2.81 -21.38 -9.03
N LYS A 172 2.61 -22.29 -9.99
CA LYS A 172 1.54 -22.38 -10.96
C LYS A 172 0.15 -22.48 -10.30
N ILE A 173 -0.37 -21.42 -9.71
CA ILE A 173 -1.76 -21.38 -9.29
C ILE A 173 -2.59 -20.79 -10.44
N ASP A 174 -3.07 -21.69 -11.32
CA ASP A 174 -3.99 -21.38 -12.42
C ASP A 174 -5.40 -21.15 -11.85
N PHE A 175 -5.76 -19.91 -11.54
CA PHE A 175 -7.09 -19.54 -11.04
C PHE A 175 -8.17 -19.45 -12.13
N ARG A 176 -8.04 -20.20 -13.23
CA ARG A 176 -9.16 -20.34 -14.18
C ARG A 176 -10.33 -21.05 -13.49
N VAL A 177 -11.24 -20.24 -12.94
CA VAL A 177 -12.59 -20.66 -12.58
C VAL A 177 -13.25 -21.15 -13.87
N LYS A 178 -13.56 -22.46 -13.91
CA LYS A 178 -14.39 -23.07 -14.96
C LYS A 178 -15.87 -22.84 -14.69
#